data_AF-A0A7V1MIU5-F1
#
_entry.id   AF-A0A7V1MIU5-F1
#
_cell.length_a   1.000
_cell.length_b   1.000
_cell.length_c   1.000
_cell.angle_alpha   90.00
_cell.angle_beta   90.00
_cell.angle_gamma   90.00
#
_symmetry.space_group_name_H-M   'P 1'
#
loop_
_entity.id
_entity.type
_entity.pdbx_description
1 polymer ?
#
loop_
_entity_poly.entity_id
_entity_poly.type
_entity_poly.pdbx_seq_one_letter_code
_entity_poly.pdbx_strand_id
1 'polypeptide(L)'
;MAVISEVDLPGVGRKYEITTYERDRFTIVIHHSGIREIYIYRDGDPDPLFAVELRDDEARQIGSILAGAFFRPKAVENLEVVLQELRIEWFRLDARSPVVGKSIGELGIRKRTGVSVIAI
;
A
#
# COMPACT_ATOMS: atom_id res chain seq x y z
N MET A 1 -6.36 -2.54 14.77
CA MET A 1 -6.96 -2.23 13.46
C MET A 1 -7.31 -0.76 13.49
N ALA A 2 -6.94 0.02 12.47
CA ALA A 2 -7.48 1.38 12.36
C ALA A 2 -9.00 1.27 12.20
N VAL A 3 -9.73 2.06 12.97
CA VAL A 3 -11.20 2.07 12.93
C VAL A 3 -11.63 3.34 12.23
N ILE A 4 -12.46 3.18 11.20
CA ILE A 4 -13.10 4.28 10.50
C ILE A 4 -14.61 4.04 10.61
N SER A 5 -15.32 4.97 11.23
CA SER A 5 -16.78 4.99 11.24
C SER A 5 -17.30 6.15 10.40
N GLU A 6 -18.41 5.91 9.72
CA GLU A 6 -19.06 6.87 8.83
C GLU A 6 -20.45 7.19 9.36
N VAL A 7 -20.80 8.48 9.38
CA VAL A 7 -22.08 8.99 9.85
C VAL A 7 -22.56 10.06 8.88
N ASP A 8 -23.75 9.86 8.30
CA ASP A 8 -24.42 10.92 7.56
C ASP A 8 -24.87 12.04 8.52
N LEU A 9 -24.61 13.29 8.14
CA LEU A 9 -25.03 14.49 8.86
C LEU A 9 -26.14 15.18 8.05
N PRO A 10 -27.43 14.97 8.39
CA PRO A 10 -28.55 15.54 7.63
C PRO A 10 -28.41 17.06 7.46
N GLY A 11 -28.47 17.52 6.20
CA GLY A 11 -28.35 18.94 5.85
C GLY A 11 -26.93 19.50 5.82
N VAL A 12 -25.92 18.77 6.34
CA VAL A 12 -24.53 19.23 6.38
C VAL A 12 -23.68 18.45 5.38
N GLY A 13 -23.71 17.12 5.44
CA GLY A 13 -22.86 16.27 4.63
C GLY A 13 -22.59 14.94 5.30
N ARG A 14 -21.32 14.55 5.37
CA ARG A 14 -20.90 13.26 5.93
C ARG A 14 -19.69 13.40 6.84
N LYS A 15 -19.73 12.74 7.98
CA LYS A 15 -18.67 12.69 8.97
C LYS A 15 -17.99 11.32 8.94
N TYR A 16 -16.66 11.34 8.97
CA TYR A 16 -15.82 10.17 9.15
C TYR A 16 -15.03 10.35 10.44
N GLU A 17 -15.13 9.40 11.35
CA GLU A 17 -14.36 9.39 12.59
C GLU A 17 -13.28 8.33 12.46
N ILE A 18 -12.02 8.72 12.68
CA ILE A 18 -10.86 7.88 12.45
C ILE A 18 -10.09 7.73 13.76
N THR A 19 -9.77 6.48 14.09
CA THR A 19 -8.78 6.14 15.12
C THR A 19 -7.66 5.33 14.47
N THR A 20 -6.44 5.86 14.50
CA THR A 20 -5.26 5.20 13.92
C THR A 20 -4.78 4.04 14.79
N TYR A 21 -3.80 3.28 14.29
CA TYR A 21 -3.14 2.23 15.08
C TYR A 21 -2.41 2.80 16.31
N GLU A 22 -1.84 4.00 16.18
CA GLU A 22 -1.17 4.73 17.26
C GLU A 22 -2.17 5.44 18.20
N ARG A 23 -3.48 5.19 18.02
CA ARG A 23 -4.59 5.78 18.78
C ARG A 23 -4.78 7.28 18.58
N ASP A 24 -4.19 7.87 17.54
CA ASP A 24 -4.54 9.23 17.13
C ASP A 24 -5.99 9.27 16.70
N ARG A 25 -6.70 10.31 17.15
CA ARG A 25 -8.11 10.53 16.83
C ARG A 25 -8.25 11.79 16.00
N PHE A 26 -8.94 11.65 14.88
CA PHE A 26 -9.34 12.79 14.07
C PHE A 26 -10.64 12.50 13.34
N THR A 27 -11.33 13.57 12.97
CA THR A 27 -12.62 13.53 12.28
C THR A 27 -12.51 14.31 10.99
N ILE A 28 -13.07 13.78 9.91
CA ILE A 28 -13.22 14.49 8.65
C ILE A 28 -14.70 14.73 8.41
N VAL A 29 -15.11 15.98 8.19
CA VAL A 29 -16.46 16.34 7.75
C VAL A 29 -16.39 16.81 6.31
N ILE A 30 -17.11 16.13 5.42
CA ILE A 30 -17.28 16.55 4.03
C ILE A 30 -18.67 17.17 3.91
N HIS A 31 -18.72 18.48 3.70
CA HIS A 31 -19.96 19.22 3.54
C HIS A 31 -20.52 19.06 2.12
N HIS A 32 -21.83 19.16 1.95
CA HIS A 32 -22.47 19.19 0.63
C HIS A 32 -22.01 20.39 -0.23
N SER A 33 -21.50 21.45 0.41
CA SER A 33 -20.91 22.61 -0.27
C SER A 33 -19.57 22.32 -0.94
N GLY A 34 -18.94 21.17 -0.64
CA GLY A 34 -17.59 20.82 -1.09
C GLY A 34 -16.48 21.26 -0.12
N ILE A 35 -16.82 21.99 0.95
CA ILE A 35 -15.89 22.28 2.04
C ILE A 35 -15.62 20.99 2.83
N ARG A 36 -14.36 20.81 3.24
CA ARG A 36 -13.94 19.71 4.08
C ARG A 36 -13.25 20.24 5.31
N GLU A 37 -13.65 19.72 6.47
CA GLU A 37 -13.05 20.08 7.75
C GLU A 37 -12.36 18.86 8.34
N ILE A 38 -11.16 19.05 8.86
CA ILE A 38 -10.42 18.02 9.58
C ILE A 38 -10.24 18.50 11.02
N TYR A 39 -10.79 17.77 11.97
CA TYR A 39 -10.70 18.03 13.40
C TYR A 39 -9.71 17.06 14.03
N ILE A 40 -8.70 17.58 14.73
CA ILE A 40 -7.66 16.79 15.40
C ILE A 40 -7.89 16.87 16.90
N TYR A 41 -7.84 15.73 17.59
CA TYR A 41 -8.09 15.65 19.03
C TYR A 41 -6.79 15.38 19.77
N ARG A 42 -6.69 15.90 20.99
CA ARG A 42 -5.68 15.47 21.95
C ARG A 42 -6.14 14.18 22.62
N ASP A 43 -5.20 13.32 23.01
CA ASP A 43 -5.55 12.09 23.74
C ASP A 43 -6.31 12.41 25.04
N GLY A 44 -7.38 11.65 25.28
CA GLY A 44 -8.31 11.84 26.39
C GLY A 44 -9.22 13.07 26.30
N ASP A 45 -9.06 13.94 25.30
CA ASP A 45 -9.87 15.16 25.15
C ASP A 45 -11.11 14.89 24.28
N PRO A 46 -12.33 15.23 24.77
CA PRO A 46 -13.53 15.19 23.93
C PRO A 46 -13.55 16.29 22.87
N ASP A 47 -12.87 17.42 23.10
CA ASP A 47 -12.90 18.58 22.22
C ASP A 47 -11.73 18.57 21.23
N PRO A 48 -11.92 19.11 20.01
CA PRO A 48 -10.84 19.18 19.04
C PRO A 48 -9.79 20.19 19.48
N LEU A 49 -8.53 19.77 19.45
CA LEU A 49 -7.37 20.64 19.68
C LEU A 49 -7.21 21.67 18.57
N PHE A 50 -7.48 21.26 17.32
CA PHE A 50 -7.32 22.10 16.14
C PHE A 50 -8.22 21.63 15.00
N ALA A 51 -8.57 22.55 14.10
CA ALA A 51 -9.33 22.27 12.89
C ALA A 51 -8.68 22.89 11.65
N VAL A 52 -8.73 22.17 10.54
CA VAL A 52 -8.33 22.67 9.21
C VAL A 52 -9.55 22.65 8.31
N GLU A 53 -9.84 23.77 7.67
CA GLU A 53 -10.82 23.85 6.57
C GLU A 53 -10.08 23.78 5.23
N LEU A 54 -10.61 23.00 4.30
CA LEU A 54 -10.08 22.81 2.96
C LEU A 54 -11.18 22.99 1.92
N ARG A 55 -10.84 23.67 0.83
CA ARG A 55 -11.65 23.70 -0.39
C ARG A 55 -11.54 22.38 -1.15
N ASP A 56 -12.42 22.20 -2.13
CA ASP A 56 -12.49 20.93 -2.88
C ASP A 56 -11.22 20.60 -3.65
N ASP A 57 -10.57 21.59 -4.25
CA ASP A 57 -9.31 21.45 -4.97
C ASP A 57 -8.14 21.12 -4.03
N GLU A 58 -8.01 21.87 -2.93
CA GLU A 58 -6.98 21.63 -1.90
C GLU A 58 -7.09 20.21 -1.32
N ALA A 59 -8.30 19.79 -0.96
CA ALA A 59 -8.54 18.48 -0.40
C ALA A 59 -8.26 17.34 -1.39
N ARG A 60 -8.58 17.50 -2.68
CA ARG A 60 -8.25 16.51 -3.71
C ARG A 60 -6.75 16.40 -3.92
N GLN A 61 -6.04 17.51 -3.91
CA GLN A 61 -4.58 17.51 -4.03
C GLN A 61 -3.92 16.83 -2.82
N ILE A 62 -4.35 17.16 -1.60
CA ILE A 62 -3.88 16.49 -0.37
C ILE A 62 -4.22 15.00 -0.40
N GLY A 63 -5.44 14.64 -0.78
CA GLY A 63 -5.86 13.23 -0.92
C GLY A 63 -4.98 12.46 -1.91
N SER A 64 -4.54 13.10 -3.00
CA SER A 64 -3.62 12.49 -3.97
C SER A 64 -2.22 12.28 -3.41
N ILE A 65 -1.74 13.18 -2.55
CA ILE A 65 -0.48 13.01 -1.81
C ILE A 65 -0.60 11.82 -0.86
N LEU A 66 -1.68 11.76 -0.06
CA LEU A 66 -1.93 10.68 0.89
C LEU A 66 -2.12 9.32 0.22
N ALA A 67 -2.76 9.28 -0.96
CA ALA A 67 -2.92 8.08 -1.77
C ALA A 67 -1.60 7.61 -2.43
N GLY A 68 -0.50 8.36 -2.28
CA GLY A 68 0.79 8.04 -2.87
C GLY A 68 0.78 8.16 -4.39
N ALA A 69 0.05 9.12 -4.96
CA ALA A 69 0.05 9.39 -6.40
C ALA A 69 1.36 10.08 -6.85
N PHE A 70 1.97 10.87 -5.97
CA PHE A 70 3.20 11.63 -6.27
C PHE A 70 4.48 10.98 -5.72
N PHE A 71 4.38 10.26 -4.60
CA PHE A 71 5.52 9.61 -3.96
C PHE A 71 5.07 8.32 -3.29
N ARG A 72 5.76 7.22 -3.61
CA ARG A 72 5.61 5.93 -2.93
C ARG A 72 6.97 5.53 -2.36
N PRO A 73 7.08 5.26 -1.05
CA PRO A 73 8.33 4.75 -0.48
C PRO A 73 8.73 3.43 -1.15
N LYS A 74 10.01 3.30 -1.50
CA LYS A 74 10.60 2.13 -2.21
C LYS A 74 10.25 0.76 -1.63
N ALA A 75 9.90 0.70 -0.34
CA ALA A 75 9.47 -0.54 0.32
C ALA A 75 8.24 -1.19 -0.32
N VAL A 76 7.37 -0.40 -0.98
CA VAL A 76 6.19 -0.92 -1.69
C VAL A 76 6.55 -1.44 -3.09
N GLU A 77 7.59 -0.88 -3.72
CA GLU A 77 8.07 -1.28 -5.05
C GLU A 77 9.00 -2.51 -5.02
N ASN A 78 9.61 -2.82 -3.88
CA ASN A 78 10.60 -3.89 -3.78
C ASN A 78 10.06 -5.29 -4.12
N LEU A 79 8.74 -5.52 -4.09
CA LEU A 79 8.18 -6.80 -4.52
C LEU A 79 7.87 -6.82 -6.02
N GLU A 80 7.29 -5.74 -6.56
CA GLU A 80 6.92 -5.66 -7.97
C GLU A 80 8.12 -5.48 -8.91
N VAL A 81 9.09 -4.64 -8.56
CA VAL A 81 10.29 -4.40 -9.38
C VAL A 81 11.19 -5.64 -9.41
N VAL A 82 11.35 -6.31 -8.26
CA VAL A 82 12.12 -7.57 -8.19
C VAL A 82 11.47 -8.66 -9.04
N LEU A 83 10.14 -8.71 -9.11
CA LEU A 83 9.43 -9.67 -9.97
C LEU A 83 9.53 -9.31 -11.47
N GLN A 84 9.58 -8.03 -11.84
CA GLN A 84 9.75 -7.62 -13.24
C GLN A 84 11.15 -7.90 -13.80
N GLU A 85 12.20 -7.86 -12.98
CA GLU A 85 13.57 -8.21 -13.39
C GLU A 85 13.84 -9.73 -13.38
N LEU A 86 12.99 -10.52 -12.71
CA LEU A 86 13.16 -11.96 -12.59
C LEU A 86 12.63 -12.68 -13.85
N ARG A 87 13.52 -13.07 -14.76
CA ARG A 87 13.17 -13.96 -15.88
C ARG A 87 13.12 -15.42 -15.39
N ILE A 88 11.92 -15.97 -15.28
CA ILE A 88 11.68 -17.39 -15.00
C ILE A 88 11.34 -18.09 -16.34
N GLU A 89 12.04 -19.18 -16.64
CA GLU A 89 11.82 -19.97 -17.85
C GLU A 89 11.68 -21.46 -17.52
N TRP A 90 10.67 -22.11 -18.11
CA TRP A 90 10.41 -23.53 -17.94
C TRP A 90 11.08 -24.33 -19.05
N PHE A 91 12.04 -25.18 -18.68
CA PHE A 91 12.69 -26.08 -19.61
C PHE A 91 12.13 -27.49 -19.47
N ARG A 92 11.50 -28.00 -20.53
CA ARG A 92 11.19 -29.42 -20.64
C ARG A 92 12.45 -30.17 -21.05
N LEU A 93 12.85 -31.15 -20.24
CA LEU A 93 13.99 -32.01 -20.52
C LEU A 93 13.53 -33.25 -21.29
N ASP A 94 14.21 -33.54 -22.40
CA ASP A 94 14.06 -34.81 -23.10
C ASP A 94 14.73 -35.95 -22.31
N ALA A 95 14.23 -37.17 -22.45
CA ALA A 95 14.78 -38.36 -21.78
C ALA A 95 16.26 -38.64 -22.11
N ARG A 96 16.76 -38.17 -23.26
CA ARG A 96 18.17 -38.28 -23.68
C ARG A 96 19.03 -37.10 -23.22
N SER A 97 18.48 -36.15 -22.48
CA SER A 97 19.21 -34.96 -22.06
C SER A 97 20.38 -35.33 -21.14
N PRO A 98 21.58 -34.74 -21.33
CA PRO A 98 22.78 -35.08 -20.57
C PRO A 98 22.71 -34.72 -19.08
N VAL A 99 21.62 -34.07 -18.67
CA VAL A 99 21.33 -33.70 -17.28
C VAL A 99 20.33 -34.64 -16.59
N VAL A 100 19.66 -35.52 -17.35
CA VAL A 100 18.72 -36.51 -16.78
C VAL A 100 19.48 -37.50 -15.91
N GLY A 101 18.91 -37.80 -14.74
CA GLY A 101 19.52 -38.70 -13.75
C GLY A 101 20.61 -38.08 -12.88
N LYS A 102 20.88 -36.77 -13.02
CA LYS A 102 21.83 -36.04 -12.17
C LYS A 102 21.08 -35.13 -11.20
N SER A 103 21.61 -34.99 -9.99
CA SER A 103 21.13 -34.02 -9.00
C SER A 103 21.48 -32.58 -9.42
N ILE A 104 20.69 -31.60 -8.95
CA ILE A 104 20.99 -30.17 -9.17
C ILE A 104 22.42 -29.82 -8.70
N GLY A 105 22.87 -30.42 -7.59
CA GLY A 105 24.20 -30.22 -7.02
C GLY A 105 25.32 -30.66 -7.97
N GLU A 106 25.21 -31.85 -8.56
CA GLU A 106 26.17 -32.38 -9.53
C GLU A 106 26.22 -31.55 -10.81
N LEU A 107 25.07 -31.02 -11.25
CA LEU A 107 24.99 -30.19 -12.45
C LEU A 107 25.64 -28.82 -12.29
N GLY A 108 25.74 -28.33 -11.05
CA GLY A 108 26.37 -27.06 -10.72
C GLY A 108 25.73 -25.87 -11.45
N ILE A 109 24.41 -25.91 -11.72
CA ILE A 109 23.71 -25.00 -12.64
C ILE A 109 23.99 -23.53 -12.27
N ARG A 110 23.82 -23.15 -11.00
CA ARG A 110 24.09 -21.78 -10.54
C ARG A 110 25.54 -21.37 -10.71
N LYS A 111 26.50 -22.26 -10.40
CA LYS A 111 27.93 -21.98 -10.55
C LYS A 111 28.34 -21.82 -12.01
N ARG A 112 27.70 -22.58 -12.92
CA ARG A 112 28.04 -22.61 -14.35
C ARG A 112 27.33 -21.56 -15.18
N THR A 113 26.11 -21.17 -14.80
CA THR A 113 25.22 -20.33 -15.63
C THR A 113 24.68 -19.10 -14.92
N GLY A 114 24.86 -18.98 -13.60
CA GLY A 114 24.23 -17.93 -12.79
C GLY A 114 22.74 -18.16 -12.48
N VAL A 115 22.09 -19.13 -13.14
CA VAL A 115 20.67 -19.44 -12.96
C VAL A 115 20.42 -20.25 -11.69
N SER A 116 19.38 -19.91 -10.95
CA SER A 116 18.92 -20.69 -9.80
C SER A 116 17.70 -21.53 -10.17
N VAL A 117 17.71 -22.81 -9.79
CA VAL A 117 16.55 -23.69 -9.94
C VAL A 117 15.65 -23.50 -8.73
N ILE A 118 14.42 -23.06 -8.96
CA ILE A 118 13.43 -22.77 -7.90
C ILE A 118 12.41 -23.91 -7.74
N ALA A 119 12.21 -24.72 -8.78
CA ALA A 119 11.31 -25.87 -8.82
C ALA A 119 11.75 -26.86 -9.93
N ILE A 120 11.39 -28.14 -9.77
CA ILE A 120 11.49 -29.21 -10.77
C ILE A 120 10.12 -29.86 -10.89
#